data_AF-A0A0W0F0I6-F1
#
_entry.id   AF-A0A0W0F0I6-F1
#
_cell.length_a   1.000
_cell.length_b   1.000
_cell.length_c   1.000
_cell.angle_alpha   90.00
_cell.angle_beta   90.00
_cell.angle_gamma   90.00
#
_symmetry.space_group_name_H-M   'P 1'
#
loop_
_entity.id
_entity.type
_entity.pdbx_description
1 polymer ?
#
loop_
_entity_poly.entity_id
_entity_poly.type
_entity_poly.pdbx_seq_one_letter_code
_entity_poly.pdbx_strand_id
1 'polypeptide(L)'
;MGNSDSDRSQWTKLDNQTGRFYTVDFELWASLREKELLEYIDPGVSRPIGSENSKTVKAWRKKTYAAANDIIKRLDRSQIPLVRGHEENPCRMWEILTEFHTGSSLVGTGVLWDMFSSVKWEEDVELKDFMTYFLSLADQLEMKGEPPTATQITSGLLNALLEQFETLHTVLEVDPKKTDKYYIMGRVLAQQTRFSGGKAGSGWHSISDTPRTTAKAFVAQAGGKKAIDPANISCFQCSNKGHFAAKCPLPPVTTSGDSATTPTAVICLR
;
A
#
# COMPACT_ATOMS: atom_id res chain seq x y z
N MET A 1 -12.37 -20.32 32.39
CA MET A 1 -11.34 -20.72 31.40
C MET A 1 -11.17 -19.58 30.42
N GLY A 2 -9.94 -19.08 30.28
CA GLY A 2 -9.63 -17.88 29.50
C GLY A 2 -9.74 -18.12 28.00
N ASN A 3 -10.37 -17.18 27.30
CA ASN A 3 -10.48 -17.18 25.85
C ASN A 3 -9.27 -16.38 25.31
N SER A 4 -8.16 -17.05 25.04
CA SER A 4 -6.97 -16.47 24.42
C SER A 4 -6.71 -17.15 23.08
N ASP A 5 -7.52 -16.85 22.07
CA ASP A 5 -7.24 -17.31 20.69
C ASP A 5 -7.97 -16.46 19.64
N SER A 6 -8.06 -15.15 19.87
CA SER A 6 -8.54 -14.20 18.85
C SER A 6 -7.46 -13.17 18.56
N ASP A 7 -6.30 -13.64 18.09
CA ASP A 7 -5.30 -12.77 17.49
C ASP A 7 -4.79 -13.41 16.19
N ARG A 8 -5.75 -13.70 15.30
CA ARG A 8 -5.48 -14.32 14.00
C ARG A 8 -5.00 -13.25 13.02
N SER A 9 -3.74 -12.83 13.21
CA SER A 9 -2.78 -12.37 12.18
C SER A 9 -3.37 -11.59 10.99
N GLN A 10 -3.63 -10.29 11.17
CA GLN A 10 -3.91 -9.34 10.08
C GLN A 10 -2.65 -8.76 9.39
N TRP A 11 -1.46 -9.22 9.78
CA TRP A 11 -0.20 -8.66 9.28
C TRP A 11 0.05 -9.04 7.82
N THR A 12 0.57 -8.08 7.06
CA THR A 12 1.05 -8.31 5.71
C THR A 12 2.17 -9.34 5.76
N LYS A 13 2.09 -10.40 4.93
CA LYS A 13 3.10 -11.46 4.91
C LYS A 13 4.24 -11.10 3.97
N LEU A 14 5.46 -11.26 4.45
CA LEU A 14 6.67 -11.16 3.64
C LEU A 14 6.81 -12.41 2.79
N ASP A 15 6.75 -12.25 1.48
CA ASP A 15 6.90 -13.28 0.47
C ASP A 15 8.06 -12.94 -0.48
N ASN A 16 8.29 -13.77 -1.50
CA ASN A 16 9.34 -13.54 -2.48
C ASN A 16 9.09 -12.32 -3.40
N GLN A 17 7.98 -11.58 -3.26
CA GLN A 17 7.69 -10.43 -4.11
C GLN A 17 8.42 -9.18 -3.60
N THR A 18 9.24 -8.59 -4.47
CA THR A 18 9.93 -7.33 -4.23
C THR A 18 8.90 -6.20 -4.13
N GLY A 19 8.84 -5.52 -2.97
CA GLY A 19 7.94 -4.39 -2.73
C GLY A 19 7.20 -4.46 -1.40
N ARG A 20 7.04 -5.64 -0.80
CA ARG A 20 6.38 -5.80 0.52
C ARG A 20 7.33 -5.69 1.70
N PHE A 21 8.63 -5.86 1.47
CA PHE A 21 9.65 -5.87 2.52
C PHE A 21 9.57 -4.63 3.41
N TYR A 22 9.42 -3.46 2.81
CA TYR A 22 9.39 -2.19 3.51
C TYR A 22 8.10 -1.94 4.31
N THR A 23 6.96 -2.39 3.80
CA THR A 23 5.72 -2.41 4.58
C THR A 23 5.86 -3.30 5.81
N VAL A 24 6.44 -4.50 5.63
CA VAL A 24 6.67 -5.44 6.73
C VAL A 24 7.72 -4.92 7.73
N ASP A 25 8.76 -4.25 7.26
CA ASP A 25 9.76 -3.56 8.09
C ASP A 25 9.10 -2.53 9.00
N PHE A 26 8.27 -1.65 8.43
CA PHE A 26 7.53 -0.65 9.20
C PHE A 26 6.54 -1.27 10.20
N GLU A 27 5.76 -2.29 9.78
CA GLU A 27 4.83 -3.02 10.66
C GLU A 27 5.56 -3.76 11.80
N LEU A 28 6.72 -4.34 11.53
CA LEU A 28 7.56 -5.01 12.52
C LEU A 28 8.13 -4.00 13.51
N TRP A 29 8.71 -2.90 13.03
CA TRP A 29 9.25 -1.82 13.85
C TRP A 29 8.20 -1.30 14.84
N ALA A 30 6.99 -1.00 14.36
CA ALA A 30 5.89 -0.52 15.19
C ALA A 30 5.51 -1.52 16.29
N SER A 31 5.40 -2.82 15.94
CA SER A 31 4.99 -3.87 16.87
C SER A 31 6.07 -4.17 17.93
N LEU A 32 7.34 -4.20 17.54
CA LEU A 32 8.44 -4.41 18.47
C LEU A 32 8.61 -3.22 19.41
N ARG A 33 8.35 -2.00 18.94
CA ARG A 33 8.37 -0.80 19.79
C ARG A 33 7.26 -0.82 20.83
N GLU A 34 6.04 -1.20 20.45
CA GLU A 34 4.92 -1.38 21.38
C GLU A 34 5.23 -2.42 22.47
N LYS A 35 5.93 -3.50 22.10
CA LYS A 35 6.29 -4.61 23.00
C LYS A 35 7.59 -4.39 23.79
N GLU A 36 8.27 -3.26 23.60
CA GLU A 36 9.60 -2.99 24.18
C GLU A 36 10.66 -4.06 23.80
N LEU A 37 10.63 -4.49 22.54
CA LEU A 37 11.50 -5.54 21.98
C LEU A 37 12.42 -5.03 20.86
N LEU A 38 12.33 -3.75 20.48
CA LEU A 38 13.07 -3.19 19.35
C LEU A 38 14.59 -3.40 19.46
N GLU A 39 15.14 -3.29 20.67
CA GLU A 39 16.56 -3.50 20.97
C GLU A 39 17.10 -4.89 20.59
N TYR A 40 16.24 -5.90 20.39
CA TYR A 40 16.65 -7.28 20.03
C TYR A 40 16.83 -7.49 18.53
N ILE A 41 16.36 -6.57 17.69
CA ILE A 41 16.61 -6.60 16.24
C ILE A 41 17.74 -5.64 15.82
N ASP A 42 18.05 -4.65 16.65
CA ASP A 42 19.23 -3.80 16.51
C ASP A 42 20.48 -4.48 17.09
N PRO A 43 21.69 -4.14 16.62
CA PRO A 43 22.95 -4.81 17.03
C PRO A 43 23.38 -4.57 18.50
N GLY A 44 22.48 -4.15 19.40
CA GLY A 44 22.80 -3.68 20.74
C GLY A 44 22.67 -4.71 21.88
N VAL A 45 21.92 -5.80 21.70
CA VAL A 45 21.58 -6.70 22.83
C VAL A 45 22.31 -8.05 22.74
N SER A 46 23.42 -8.15 23.47
CA SER A 46 24.14 -9.41 23.66
C SER A 46 23.59 -10.23 24.83
N ARG A 47 23.76 -11.56 24.75
CA ARG A 47 23.43 -12.47 25.85
C ARG A 47 24.13 -12.06 27.16
N PRO A 48 23.39 -11.87 28.26
CA PRO A 48 23.96 -11.55 29.57
C PRO A 48 24.89 -12.66 30.08
N ILE A 49 25.94 -12.26 30.81
CA ILE A 49 26.85 -13.20 31.48
C ILE A 49 26.11 -13.88 32.63
N GLY A 50 26.11 -15.21 32.65
CA GLY A 50 25.51 -16.00 33.73
C GLY A 50 25.13 -17.40 33.30
N SER A 51 24.66 -18.21 34.24
CA SER A 51 24.10 -19.52 33.95
C SER A 51 22.70 -19.39 33.35
N GLU A 52 22.28 -20.39 32.58
CA GLU A 52 20.94 -20.55 32.00
C GLU A 52 19.80 -20.39 33.01
N ASN A 53 20.06 -20.72 34.27
CA ASN A 53 19.08 -20.64 35.32
C ASN A 53 18.96 -19.28 35.99
N SER A 54 19.90 -18.36 35.71
CA SER A 54 19.86 -17.01 36.25
C SER A 54 18.62 -16.26 35.76
N LYS A 55 18.05 -15.44 36.64
CA LYS A 55 16.86 -14.61 36.34
C LYS A 55 17.11 -13.72 35.11
N THR A 56 18.31 -13.16 35.00
CA THR A 56 18.72 -12.27 33.91
C THR A 56 18.76 -12.99 32.56
N VAL A 57 19.41 -14.18 32.48
CA VAL A 57 19.47 -14.96 31.23
C VAL A 57 18.09 -15.47 30.81
N LYS A 58 17.23 -15.88 31.75
CA LYS A 58 15.85 -16.28 31.46
C LYS A 58 15.01 -15.13 30.91
N ALA A 59 15.11 -13.94 31.50
CA ALA A 59 14.38 -12.76 31.05
C ALA A 59 14.83 -12.31 29.65
N TRP A 60 16.14 -12.25 29.41
CA TRP A 60 16.72 -11.97 28.10
C TRP A 60 16.25 -12.98 27.05
N ARG A 61 16.35 -14.28 27.35
CA ARG A 61 15.93 -15.36 26.43
C ARG A 61 14.45 -15.27 26.08
N LYS A 62 13.59 -14.95 27.06
CA LYS A 62 12.16 -14.73 26.84
C LYS A 62 11.89 -13.59 25.86
N LYS A 63 12.56 -12.43 26.03
CA LYS A 63 12.42 -11.29 25.12
C LYS A 63 13.00 -11.57 23.74
N THR A 64 14.14 -12.26 23.68
CA THR A 64 14.80 -12.71 22.44
C THR A 64 13.85 -13.58 21.60
N TYR A 65 13.27 -14.63 22.19
CA TYR A 65 12.31 -15.46 21.47
C TYR A 65 11.01 -14.72 21.14
N ALA A 66 10.58 -13.77 21.98
CA ALA A 66 9.40 -12.95 21.67
C ALA A 66 9.63 -12.11 20.40
N ALA A 67 10.81 -11.51 20.25
CA ALA A 67 11.20 -10.77 19.05
C ALA A 67 11.31 -11.71 17.82
N ALA A 68 12.02 -12.84 17.95
CA ALA A 68 12.11 -13.84 16.89
C ALA A 68 10.73 -14.33 16.42
N ASN A 69 9.82 -14.61 17.35
CA ASN A 69 8.46 -15.02 17.03
C ASN A 69 7.68 -13.93 16.29
N ASP A 70 7.91 -12.65 16.60
CA ASP A 70 7.22 -11.56 15.91
C ASP A 70 7.68 -11.41 14.46
N ILE A 71 8.97 -11.66 14.20
CA ILE A 71 9.52 -11.78 12.84
C ILE A 71 8.87 -12.97 12.13
N ILE A 72 8.92 -14.18 12.71
CA ILE A 72 8.39 -15.40 12.08
C ILE A 72 6.89 -15.27 11.76
N LYS A 73 6.12 -14.63 12.64
CA LYS A 73 4.69 -14.37 12.41
C LYS A 73 4.42 -13.48 11.20
N ARG A 74 5.40 -12.73 10.70
CA ARG A 74 5.27 -11.88 9.50
C ARG A 74 5.81 -12.54 8.23
N LEU A 75 6.46 -13.69 8.35
CA LEU A 75 6.97 -14.43 7.20
C LEU A 75 5.88 -15.29 6.55
N ASP A 76 5.87 -15.32 5.23
CA ASP A 76 5.27 -16.40 4.46
C ASP A 76 6.10 -17.69 4.60
N ARG A 77 5.49 -18.84 4.36
CA ARG A 77 6.16 -20.16 4.41
C ARG A 77 7.41 -20.23 3.53
N SER A 78 7.42 -19.49 2.42
CA SER A 78 8.56 -19.41 1.50
C SER A 78 9.81 -18.76 2.11
N GLN A 79 9.66 -17.86 3.09
CA GLN A 79 10.77 -17.12 3.70
C GLN A 79 11.31 -17.78 4.97
N ILE A 80 10.54 -18.66 5.63
CA ILE A 80 10.94 -19.36 6.86
C ILE A 80 12.30 -20.06 6.74
N PRO A 81 12.67 -20.73 5.63
CA PRO A 81 13.97 -21.38 5.50
C PRO A 81 15.17 -20.42 5.63
N LEU A 82 15.02 -19.12 5.30
CA LEU A 82 16.10 -18.14 5.36
C LEU A 82 16.58 -17.87 6.79
N VAL A 83 15.66 -17.93 7.76
CA VAL A 83 15.92 -17.53 9.15
C VAL A 83 15.94 -18.71 10.13
N ARG A 84 15.65 -19.92 9.64
CA ARG A 84 15.64 -21.13 10.47
C ARG A 84 17.03 -21.39 11.04
N GLY A 85 17.09 -21.70 12.35
CA GLY A 85 18.35 -21.90 13.08
C GLY A 85 18.94 -20.64 13.70
N HIS A 86 18.29 -19.48 13.51
CA HIS A 86 18.68 -18.20 14.09
C HIS A 86 17.70 -17.71 15.16
N GLU A 87 16.87 -18.59 15.75
CA GLU A 87 15.78 -18.21 16.68
C GLU A 87 16.29 -17.55 17.98
N GLU A 88 17.56 -17.78 18.34
CA GLU A 88 18.24 -17.12 19.47
C GLU A 88 18.92 -15.80 19.08
N ASN A 89 18.85 -15.39 17.82
CA ASN A 89 19.45 -14.17 17.31
C ASN A 89 18.49 -13.44 16.34
N PRO A 90 17.48 -12.73 16.87
CA PRO A 90 16.50 -11.99 16.06
C PRO A 90 17.14 -10.91 15.18
N CYS A 91 18.19 -10.27 15.67
CA CYS A 91 19.01 -9.33 14.89
C CYS A 91 19.54 -10.00 13.62
N ARG A 92 20.18 -11.18 13.75
CA ARG A 92 20.66 -11.92 12.57
C ARG A 92 19.52 -12.37 11.64
N MET A 93 18.37 -12.77 12.19
CA MET A 93 17.20 -13.10 11.37
C MET A 93 16.78 -11.91 10.52
N TRP A 94 16.74 -10.72 11.11
CA TRP A 94 16.35 -9.49 10.43
C TRP A 94 17.39 -9.03 9.40
N GLU A 95 18.68 -9.13 9.72
CA GLU A 95 19.78 -8.89 8.78
C GLU A 95 19.66 -9.76 7.53
N ILE A 96 19.46 -11.08 7.68
CA ILE A 96 19.34 -12.01 6.54
C ILE A 96 18.15 -11.63 5.65
N LEU A 97 16.99 -11.32 6.24
CA LEU A 97 15.82 -10.89 5.49
C LEU A 97 16.06 -9.55 4.78
N THR A 98 16.73 -8.62 5.45
CA THR A 98 17.10 -7.33 4.87
C THR A 98 18.02 -7.53 3.68
N GLU A 99 19.11 -8.28 3.83
CA GLU A 99 20.05 -8.62 2.75
C GLU A 99 19.33 -9.31 1.59
N PHE A 100 18.46 -10.27 1.88
CA PHE A 100 17.75 -11.05 0.86
C PHE A 100 16.78 -10.16 0.07
N HIS A 101 15.97 -9.34 0.71
CA HIS A 101 14.93 -8.55 0.03
C HIS A 101 15.41 -7.23 -0.54
N THR A 102 16.39 -6.57 0.09
CA THR A 102 16.99 -5.35 -0.45
C THR A 102 18.01 -5.68 -1.54
N GLY A 103 18.79 -6.76 -1.36
CA GLY A 103 19.77 -7.26 -2.31
C GLY A 103 19.16 -8.02 -3.50
N SER A 104 18.03 -8.72 -3.34
CA SER A 104 17.33 -9.41 -4.46
C SER A 104 16.30 -8.54 -5.18
N SER A 105 16.20 -7.24 -4.88
CA SER A 105 15.40 -6.35 -5.73
C SER A 105 16.11 -6.13 -7.07
N LEU A 106 15.93 -7.08 -7.99
CA LEU A 106 16.44 -7.08 -9.38
C LEU A 106 16.05 -5.83 -10.16
N VAL A 107 15.07 -5.06 -9.67
CA VAL A 107 14.78 -3.71 -10.14
C VAL A 107 15.89 -2.79 -9.66
N GLY A 108 16.98 -2.72 -10.42
CA GLY A 108 18.07 -1.77 -10.17
C GLY A 108 17.53 -0.35 -10.01
N THR A 109 18.20 0.50 -9.24
CA THR A 109 17.75 1.86 -8.96
C THR A 109 17.40 2.64 -10.23
N GLY A 110 18.12 2.40 -11.33
CA GLY A 110 17.78 2.95 -12.65
C GLY A 110 16.40 2.53 -13.17
N VAL A 111 16.02 1.25 -13.02
CA VAL A 111 14.70 0.78 -13.45
C VAL A 111 13.58 1.37 -12.57
N LEU A 112 13.83 1.55 -11.27
CA LEU A 112 12.89 2.25 -10.39
C LEU A 112 12.70 3.71 -10.81
N TRP A 113 13.79 4.41 -11.16
CA TRP A 113 13.72 5.76 -11.72
C TRP A 113 12.98 5.81 -13.05
N ASP A 114 13.19 4.84 -13.94
CA ASP A 114 12.48 4.74 -15.21
C ASP A 114 10.98 4.58 -14.96
N MET A 115 10.59 3.64 -14.10
CA MET A 115 9.19 3.43 -13.71
C MET A 115 8.56 4.66 -13.07
N PHE A 116 9.26 5.29 -12.11
CA PHE A 116 8.82 6.52 -11.45
C PHE A 116 8.60 7.65 -12.44
N SER A 117 9.44 7.76 -13.47
CA SER A 117 9.37 8.84 -14.46
C SER A 117 8.38 8.56 -15.59
N SER A 118 8.11 7.28 -15.90
CA SER A 118 7.30 6.87 -17.05
C SER A 118 5.88 6.45 -16.70
N VAL A 119 5.58 6.15 -15.43
CA VAL A 119 4.24 5.69 -15.02
C VAL A 119 3.19 6.74 -15.38
N LYS A 120 2.07 6.30 -15.95
CA LYS A 120 0.90 7.12 -16.29
C LYS A 120 -0.33 6.58 -15.60
N TRP A 121 -1.25 7.48 -15.27
CA TRP A 121 -2.57 7.09 -14.79
C TRP A 121 -3.47 6.72 -15.97
N GLU A 122 -4.24 5.64 -15.80
CA GLU A 122 -5.23 5.15 -16.76
C GLU A 122 -6.64 5.30 -16.14
N GLU A 123 -7.64 5.69 -16.94
CA GLU A 123 -9.00 6.00 -16.47
C GLU A 123 -9.71 4.85 -15.72
N ASP A 124 -9.30 3.61 -15.99
CA ASP A 124 -9.86 2.39 -15.41
C ASP A 124 -9.24 2.03 -14.05
N VAL A 125 -8.19 2.74 -13.63
CA VAL A 125 -7.57 2.61 -12.30
C VAL A 125 -8.10 3.71 -11.38
N GLU A 126 -8.50 3.34 -10.16
CA GLU A 126 -8.88 4.33 -9.16
C GLU A 126 -7.69 5.27 -8.89
N LEU A 127 -7.90 6.58 -9.06
CA LEU A 127 -6.86 7.60 -8.91
C LEU A 127 -6.14 7.52 -7.55
N LYS A 128 -6.87 7.14 -6.49
CA LYS A 128 -6.29 6.91 -5.17
C LYS A 128 -5.27 5.78 -5.17
N ASP A 129 -5.63 4.64 -5.77
CA ASP A 129 -4.73 3.48 -5.88
C ASP A 129 -3.51 3.81 -6.73
N PHE A 130 -3.71 4.54 -7.83
CA PHE A 130 -2.63 5.05 -8.65
C PHE A 130 -1.67 5.96 -7.87
N MET A 131 -2.17 6.93 -7.09
CA MET A 131 -1.31 7.80 -6.29
C MET A 131 -0.55 7.03 -5.20
N THR A 132 -1.20 6.04 -4.58
CA THR A 132 -0.53 5.17 -3.61
C THR A 132 0.58 4.37 -4.28
N TYR A 133 0.34 3.83 -5.48
CA TYR A 133 1.38 3.16 -6.25
C TYR A 133 2.53 4.10 -6.63
N PHE A 134 2.23 5.30 -7.14
CA PHE A 134 3.24 6.31 -7.48
C PHE A 134 4.13 6.67 -6.28
N LEU A 135 3.52 6.92 -5.11
CA LEU A 135 4.26 7.20 -3.88
C LEU A 135 5.09 6.00 -3.41
N SER A 136 4.61 4.78 -3.61
CA SER A 136 5.38 3.58 -3.28
C SER A 136 6.67 3.45 -4.10
N LEU A 137 6.73 4.01 -5.31
CA LEU A 137 7.97 4.08 -6.10
C LEU A 137 8.95 5.09 -5.50
N ALA A 138 8.45 6.23 -5.00
CA ALA A 138 9.28 7.22 -4.32
C ALA A 138 9.84 6.68 -3.00
N ASP A 139 9.02 5.99 -2.21
CA ASP A 139 9.45 5.35 -0.97
C ASP A 139 10.52 4.28 -1.25
N GLN A 140 10.35 3.47 -2.31
CA GLN A 140 11.37 2.49 -2.72
C GLN A 140 12.70 3.13 -3.13
N LEU A 141 12.68 4.30 -3.76
CA LEU A 141 13.88 5.07 -4.11
C LEU A 141 14.57 5.64 -2.86
N GLU A 142 13.82 6.21 -1.91
CA GLU A 142 14.32 6.66 -0.61
C GLU A 142 15.02 5.53 0.15
N MET A 143 14.41 4.34 0.15
CA MET A 143 14.95 3.18 0.86
C MET A 143 16.19 2.56 0.18
N LYS A 144 16.40 2.85 -1.10
CA LYS A 144 17.66 2.54 -1.80
C LYS A 144 18.73 3.63 -1.65
N GLY A 145 18.46 4.67 -0.85
CA GLY A 145 19.38 5.77 -0.59
C GLY A 145 19.35 6.87 -1.65
N GLU A 146 18.37 6.87 -2.55
CA GLU A 146 18.18 7.90 -3.58
C GLU A 146 16.80 8.56 -3.46
N PRO A 147 16.48 9.24 -2.34
CA PRO A 147 15.17 9.83 -2.12
C PRO A 147 14.82 10.87 -3.19
N PRO A 148 13.68 10.74 -3.89
CA PRO A 148 13.22 11.79 -4.77
C PRO A 148 12.92 13.06 -3.98
N THR A 149 13.37 14.19 -4.50
CA THR A 149 13.00 15.49 -3.94
C THR A 149 11.50 15.71 -4.00
N ALA A 150 10.98 16.52 -3.09
CA ALA A 150 9.58 16.97 -3.11
C ALA A 150 9.14 17.50 -4.49
N THR A 151 10.03 18.23 -5.17
CA THR A 151 9.81 18.71 -6.53
C THR A 151 9.70 17.58 -7.55
N GLN A 152 10.57 16.56 -7.48
CA GLN A 152 10.49 15.38 -8.35
C GLN A 152 9.21 14.57 -8.12
N ILE A 153 8.78 14.40 -6.87
CA ILE A 153 7.50 13.74 -6.52
C ILE A 153 6.33 14.51 -7.13
N THR A 154 6.28 15.82 -6.93
CA THR A 154 5.20 16.65 -7.49
C THR A 154 5.21 16.64 -9.00
N SER A 155 6.35 16.94 -9.64
CA SER A 155 6.44 16.99 -11.10
C SER A 155 6.19 15.63 -11.73
N GLY A 156 6.69 14.54 -11.13
CA GLY A 156 6.42 13.18 -11.59
C GLY A 156 4.93 12.83 -11.50
N LEU A 157 4.28 13.15 -10.36
CA LEU A 157 2.86 12.89 -10.17
C LEU A 157 2.00 13.68 -11.15
N LEU A 158 2.30 14.98 -11.30
CA LEU A 158 1.62 15.84 -12.27
C LEU A 158 1.82 15.33 -13.70
N ASN A 159 3.04 14.94 -14.07
CA ASN A 159 3.36 14.37 -15.37
C ASN A 159 2.63 13.05 -15.64
N ALA A 160 2.39 12.26 -14.60
CA ALA A 160 1.69 11.00 -14.73
C ALA A 160 0.17 11.15 -14.96
N LEU A 161 -0.39 12.32 -14.61
CA LEU A 161 -1.82 12.65 -14.69
C LEU A 161 -2.18 13.48 -15.94
N LEU A 162 -1.21 13.72 -16.83
CA LEU A 162 -1.17 14.91 -17.69
C LEU A 162 -2.34 15.17 -18.65
N GLU A 163 -3.05 14.16 -19.17
CA GLU A 163 -4.04 14.46 -20.23
C GLU A 163 -5.37 15.01 -19.71
N GLN A 164 -5.77 14.64 -18.49
CA GLN A 164 -7.10 15.02 -17.98
C GLN A 164 -7.06 16.17 -17.00
N PHE A 165 -5.85 16.54 -16.56
CA PHE A 165 -5.66 17.49 -15.47
C PHE A 165 -4.82 18.72 -15.89
N GLU A 166 -4.68 19.04 -17.18
CA GLU A 166 -3.90 20.19 -17.66
C GLU A 166 -4.24 21.52 -16.95
N THR A 167 -5.52 21.78 -16.71
CA THR A 167 -5.96 22.99 -15.97
C THR A 167 -5.53 22.94 -14.51
N LEU A 168 -5.47 21.76 -13.89
CA LEU A 168 -4.94 21.60 -12.54
C LEU A 168 -3.42 21.76 -12.53
N HIS A 169 -2.72 21.27 -13.56
CA HIS A 169 -1.28 21.39 -13.72
C HIS A 169 -0.83 22.85 -13.68
N THR A 170 -1.40 23.68 -14.54
CA THR A 170 -1.09 25.11 -14.63
C THR A 170 -1.32 25.85 -13.31
N VAL A 171 -2.40 25.52 -12.58
CA VAL A 171 -2.70 26.12 -11.27
C VAL A 171 -1.69 25.66 -10.20
N LEU A 172 -1.30 24.39 -10.21
CA LEU A 172 -0.37 23.84 -9.21
C LEU A 172 1.08 24.25 -9.46
N GLU A 173 1.49 24.51 -10.70
CA GLU A 173 2.85 24.96 -11.01
C GLU A 173 3.21 26.32 -10.40
N VAL A 174 2.23 27.21 -10.25
CA VAL A 174 2.39 28.54 -9.64
C VAL A 174 2.06 28.55 -8.14
N ASP A 175 1.56 27.44 -7.61
CA ASP A 175 1.13 27.35 -6.21
C ASP A 175 2.36 27.28 -5.27
N PRO A 176 2.44 28.14 -4.23
CA PRO A 176 3.55 28.11 -3.27
C PRO A 176 3.64 26.79 -2.49
N LYS A 177 2.55 26.01 -2.41
CA LYS A 177 2.51 24.70 -1.75
C LYS A 177 2.81 23.53 -2.70
N LYS A 178 3.30 23.80 -3.92
CA LYS A 178 3.55 22.75 -4.91
C LYS A 178 4.54 21.68 -4.49
N THR A 179 5.41 21.95 -3.53
CA THR A 179 6.36 20.96 -2.98
C THR A 179 5.74 20.06 -1.91
N ASP A 180 4.53 20.34 -1.45
CA ASP A 180 3.84 19.49 -0.48
C ASP A 180 3.06 18.37 -1.19
N LYS A 181 3.59 17.15 -1.12
CA LYS A 181 2.97 15.98 -1.75
C LYS A 181 1.53 15.73 -1.30
N TYR A 182 1.20 15.95 -0.02
CA TYR A 182 -0.15 15.73 0.51
C TYR A 182 -1.12 16.81 0.04
N TYR A 183 -0.64 18.05 -0.08
CA TYR A 183 -1.41 19.13 -0.68
C TYR A 183 -1.78 18.81 -2.14
N ILE A 184 -0.81 18.36 -2.93
CA ILE A 184 -1.03 17.99 -4.34
C ILE A 184 -2.03 16.84 -4.45
N MET A 185 -1.87 15.77 -3.67
CA MET A 185 -2.84 14.66 -3.64
C MET A 185 -4.26 15.13 -3.32
N GLY A 186 -4.42 16.00 -2.31
CA GLY A 186 -5.72 16.56 -1.95
C GLY A 186 -6.35 17.36 -3.09
N ARG A 187 -5.55 18.13 -3.83
CA ARG A 187 -6.00 18.92 -4.99
C ARG A 187 -6.37 18.03 -6.18
N VAL A 188 -5.60 16.98 -6.43
CA VAL A 188 -5.87 15.97 -7.47
C VAL A 188 -7.19 15.24 -7.19
N LEU A 189 -7.40 14.75 -5.95
CA LEU A 189 -8.66 14.11 -5.55
C LEU A 189 -9.86 15.07 -5.62
N ALA A 190 -9.70 16.32 -5.19
CA ALA A 190 -10.75 17.33 -5.28
C ALA A 190 -11.11 17.67 -6.75
N GLN A 191 -10.18 17.49 -7.68
CA GLN A 191 -10.43 17.68 -9.10
C GLN A 191 -11.14 16.46 -9.71
N GLN A 192 -10.84 15.24 -9.27
CA GLN A 192 -11.52 14.02 -9.71
C GLN A 192 -13.02 14.02 -9.38
N THR A 193 -13.43 14.55 -8.22
CA THR A 193 -14.86 14.67 -7.88
C THR A 193 -15.60 15.62 -8.84
N ARG A 194 -14.90 16.62 -9.38
CA ARG A 194 -15.42 17.55 -10.40
C ARG A 194 -15.46 16.92 -11.79
N PHE A 195 -14.48 16.08 -12.14
CA PHE A 195 -14.46 15.32 -13.41
C PHE A 195 -15.51 14.20 -13.45
N SER A 196 -15.66 13.45 -12.35
CA SER A 196 -16.66 12.37 -12.25
C SER A 196 -18.10 12.92 -12.19
N GLY A 197 -18.27 14.18 -11.78
CA GLY A 197 -19.54 14.91 -11.81
C GLY A 197 -20.10 15.17 -13.23
N GLY A 198 -19.35 14.86 -14.30
CA GLY A 198 -19.83 14.92 -15.69
C GLY A 198 -20.74 13.76 -16.11
N LYS A 199 -20.86 12.69 -15.30
CA LYS A 199 -21.79 11.57 -15.55
C LYS A 199 -22.66 11.31 -14.31
N ALA A 200 -23.79 12.04 -14.28
CA ALA A 200 -25.03 11.80 -13.54
C ALA A 200 -24.97 11.63 -12.01
N GLY A 201 -25.57 12.60 -11.30
CA GLY A 201 -25.97 12.46 -9.91
C GLY A 201 -26.28 13.79 -9.23
N SER A 202 -27.24 14.56 -9.75
CA SER A 202 -27.81 15.70 -9.03
C SER A 202 -28.38 15.22 -7.69
N GLY A 203 -27.70 15.57 -6.59
CA GLY A 203 -28.09 15.23 -5.23
C GLY A 203 -27.79 16.37 -4.26
N TRP A 204 -28.13 17.60 -4.64
CA TRP A 204 -28.30 18.69 -3.67
C TRP A 204 -29.79 18.83 -3.39
N HIS A 205 -30.19 18.38 -2.20
CA HIS A 205 -31.48 18.74 -1.62
C HIS A 205 -31.50 20.27 -1.46
N SER A 206 -32.21 20.96 -2.33
CA SER A 206 -32.76 22.27 -2.04
C SER A 206 -34.27 22.17 -2.15
N ILE A 207 -34.92 22.36 -1.01
CA ILE A 207 -36.36 22.54 -0.88
C ILE A 207 -36.75 23.83 -1.61
N SER A 208 -37.54 23.72 -2.69
CA SER A 208 -38.81 24.44 -2.85
C SER A 208 -39.47 24.18 -4.22
N ASP A 209 -40.75 23.82 -4.13
CA ASP A 209 -41.89 24.06 -5.02
C ASP A 209 -41.85 23.81 -6.55
N THR A 210 -42.69 22.85 -6.94
CA THR A 210 -43.27 22.53 -8.28
C THR A 210 -43.96 23.73 -8.99
N PRO A 211 -44.34 23.69 -10.31
CA PRO A 211 -44.66 22.49 -11.11
C PRO A 211 -44.25 22.44 -12.61
N ARG A 212 -43.93 21.20 -13.01
CA ARG A 212 -44.27 20.47 -14.25
C ARG A 212 -44.69 21.28 -15.51
N THR A 213 -43.85 21.25 -16.54
CA THR A 213 -44.28 21.23 -17.96
C THR A 213 -43.33 20.39 -18.83
N THR A 214 -43.89 19.84 -19.88
CA THR A 214 -43.44 18.76 -20.77
C THR A 214 -42.36 19.16 -21.79
N ALA A 215 -41.36 18.30 -22.05
CA ALA A 215 -40.74 18.18 -23.38
C ALA A 215 -39.88 16.91 -23.58
N LYS A 216 -40.39 16.04 -24.46
CA LYS A 216 -39.77 15.23 -25.54
C LYS A 216 -38.34 14.68 -25.41
N ALA A 217 -38.25 13.37 -25.67
CA ALA A 217 -37.07 12.55 -25.88
C ALA A 217 -36.19 12.97 -27.08
N PHE A 218 -34.88 12.69 -26.99
CA PHE A 218 -34.00 12.53 -28.14
C PHE A 218 -33.06 11.31 -27.96
N VAL A 219 -32.90 10.59 -29.06
CA VAL A 219 -32.16 9.34 -29.24
C VAL A 219 -30.64 9.58 -29.15
N ALA A 220 -29.91 8.74 -28.42
CA ALA A 220 -28.45 8.70 -28.45
C ALA A 220 -27.97 7.50 -29.28
N GLN A 221 -27.23 7.82 -30.34
CA GLN A 221 -26.65 6.90 -31.31
C GLN A 221 -25.41 6.21 -30.73
N ALA A 222 -25.37 4.87 -30.82
CA ALA A 222 -24.27 4.05 -30.33
C ALA A 222 -23.00 4.23 -31.20
N GLY A 223 -21.95 4.83 -30.63
CA GLY A 223 -20.60 4.82 -31.20
C GLY A 223 -19.83 3.58 -30.75
N GLY A 224 -19.40 2.76 -31.71
CA GLY A 224 -18.75 1.47 -31.48
C GLY A 224 -17.39 1.58 -30.80
N LYS A 225 -17.21 0.85 -29.69
CA LYS A 225 -15.92 0.60 -29.07
C LYS A 225 -15.19 -0.50 -29.85
N LYS A 226 -13.90 -0.32 -30.14
CA LYS A 226 -13.04 -1.38 -30.68
C LYS A 226 -12.91 -2.50 -29.63
N ALA A 227 -13.13 -3.74 -30.04
CA ALA A 227 -13.01 -4.89 -29.18
C ALA A 227 -11.54 -5.12 -28.82
N ILE A 228 -11.24 -5.14 -27.52
CA ILE A 228 -9.92 -5.52 -27.00
C ILE A 228 -9.79 -7.04 -27.14
N ASP A 229 -8.66 -7.49 -27.67
CA ASP A 229 -8.34 -8.92 -27.80
C ASP A 229 -8.10 -9.53 -26.40
N PRO A 230 -8.95 -10.46 -25.94
CA PRO A 230 -8.85 -11.04 -24.60
C PRO A 230 -7.61 -11.94 -24.43
N ALA A 231 -6.85 -12.25 -25.47
CA ALA A 231 -5.69 -13.14 -25.37
C ALA A 231 -4.56 -12.62 -24.44
N ASN A 232 -4.43 -11.30 -24.28
CA ASN A 232 -3.37 -10.69 -23.47
C ASN A 232 -3.78 -10.22 -22.07
N ILE A 233 -5.06 -10.35 -21.70
CA ILE A 233 -5.53 -9.96 -20.37
C ILE A 233 -5.42 -11.11 -19.37
N SER A 234 -4.80 -10.85 -18.22
CA SER A 234 -4.73 -11.78 -17.08
C SER A 234 -5.91 -11.58 -16.13
N CYS A 235 -6.58 -12.67 -15.77
CA CYS A 235 -7.71 -12.68 -14.86
C CYS A 235 -7.29 -12.36 -13.43
N PHE A 236 -7.90 -11.35 -12.81
CA PHE A 236 -7.59 -10.94 -11.44
C PHE A 236 -7.97 -11.93 -10.34
N GLN A 237 -8.79 -12.95 -10.67
CA GLN A 237 -9.19 -13.96 -9.70
C GLN A 237 -8.32 -15.22 -9.74
N CYS A 238 -7.86 -15.64 -10.93
CA CYS A 238 -7.12 -16.89 -11.12
C CYS A 238 -5.75 -16.73 -11.80
N SER A 239 -5.40 -15.50 -12.19
CA SER A 239 -4.17 -15.11 -12.89
C SER A 239 -3.94 -15.75 -14.27
N ASN A 240 -4.89 -16.55 -14.78
CA ASN A 240 -4.84 -17.10 -16.14
C ASN A 240 -5.21 -16.06 -17.19
N LYS A 241 -4.64 -16.16 -18.40
CA LYS A 241 -4.91 -15.27 -19.53
C LYS A 241 -6.20 -15.65 -20.27
N GLY A 242 -6.75 -14.75 -21.09
CA GLY A 242 -7.85 -15.07 -22.01
C GLY A 242 -9.25 -14.65 -21.55
N HIS A 243 -9.41 -14.19 -20.31
CA HIS A 243 -10.73 -13.81 -19.77
C HIS A 243 -10.62 -12.81 -18.62
N PHE A 244 -11.68 -12.04 -18.40
CA PHE A 244 -11.84 -11.16 -17.24
C PHE A 244 -12.42 -11.95 -16.05
N ALA A 245 -12.19 -11.46 -14.82
CA ALA A 245 -12.69 -12.10 -13.59
C ALA A 245 -14.20 -12.38 -13.61
N ALA A 246 -15.00 -11.52 -14.26
CA ALA A 246 -16.44 -11.70 -14.43
C ALA A 246 -16.84 -12.94 -15.26
N LYS A 247 -15.92 -13.48 -16.08
CA LYS A 247 -16.09 -14.72 -16.86
C LYS A 247 -15.10 -15.80 -16.43
N CYS A 248 -14.60 -15.71 -15.20
CA CYS A 248 -13.70 -16.72 -14.65
C CYS A 248 -14.44 -18.06 -14.51
N PRO A 249 -13.87 -19.18 -14.98
CA PRO A 249 -14.45 -20.50 -14.78
C PRO A 249 -14.35 -20.97 -13.32
N LEU A 250 -13.60 -20.28 -12.47
CA LEU A 250 -13.53 -20.55 -11.05
C LEU A 250 -14.67 -19.85 -10.29
N PRO A 251 -15.25 -20.50 -9.26
CA PRO A 251 -16.35 -19.92 -8.50
C PRO A 251 -15.92 -18.60 -7.82
N PRO A 252 -16.77 -17.56 -7.81
CA PRO A 252 -16.48 -16.26 -7.20
C PRO A 252 -16.21 -16.39 -5.70
N VAL A 253 -15.17 -15.70 -5.22
CA VAL A 253 -14.82 -15.66 -3.78
C VAL A 253 -15.81 -14.74 -3.07
N THR A 254 -16.81 -15.31 -2.39
CA THR A 254 -17.78 -14.54 -1.60
C THR A 254 -17.20 -14.22 -0.22
N THR A 255 -16.81 -12.96 0.01
CA THR A 255 -16.59 -12.42 1.36
C THR A 255 -17.91 -11.87 1.89
N SER A 256 -18.59 -12.64 2.75
CA SER A 256 -19.78 -12.20 3.51
C SER A 256 -19.37 -11.21 4.60
N GLY A 257 -20.03 -10.04 4.63
CA GLY A 257 -19.72 -8.94 5.55
C GLY A 257 -20.49 -8.97 6.87
N ASP A 258 -20.16 -8.00 7.73
CA ASP A 258 -21.08 -7.48 8.75
C ASP A 258 -20.71 -6.04 9.19
N SER A 259 -21.66 -5.15 8.95
CA SER A 259 -22.19 -4.02 9.74
C SER A 259 -21.30 -3.16 10.66
N ALA A 260 -21.20 -1.90 10.22
CA ALA A 260 -20.99 -0.64 10.94
C ALA A 260 -21.08 -0.59 12.48
N THR A 261 -20.07 -0.01 13.12
CA THR A 261 -20.25 1.01 14.18
C THR A 261 -19.00 1.91 14.24
N THR A 262 -19.20 3.23 14.11
CA THR A 262 -18.17 4.27 14.24
C THR A 262 -17.77 4.49 15.70
N PRO A 263 -16.47 4.74 15.99
CA PRO A 263 -16.09 5.57 17.12
C PRO A 263 -15.24 6.78 16.68
N THR A 264 -15.76 7.93 17.09
CA THR A 264 -15.18 9.25 17.33
C THR A 264 -13.65 9.35 17.31
N ALA A 265 -13.14 10.21 16.43
CA ALA A 265 -11.74 10.62 16.37
C ALA A 265 -11.35 11.46 17.60
N VAL A 266 -10.30 11.05 18.30
CA VAL A 266 -9.51 11.93 19.18
C VAL A 266 -8.31 12.41 18.38
N ILE A 267 -8.32 13.70 18.08
CA ILE A 267 -7.20 14.43 17.50
C ILE A 267 -6.12 14.56 18.58
N CYS A 268 -4.97 13.92 18.39
CA CYS A 268 -3.73 14.30 19.06
C CYS A 268 -2.84 14.99 18.03
N LEU A 269 -2.80 16.32 18.15
CA LEU A 269 -1.89 17.22 17.45
C LEU A 269 -0.43 16.90 17.83
N ARG A 270 0.44 16.96 16.84
CA ARG A 270 1.88 17.16 17.03
C ARG A 270 2.14 18.54 17.64
#